data_AF-A0A7K4FF85-F1
#
_entry.id   AF-A0A7K4FF85-F1
#
_cell.length_a   1.000
_cell.length_b   1.000
_cell.length_c   1.000
_cell.angle_alpha   90.00
_cell.angle_beta   90.00
_cell.angle_gamma   90.00
#
_symmetry.space_group_name_H-M   'P 1'
#
loop_
_entity.id
_entity.type
_entity.pdbx_description
1 polymer ?
#
loop_
_entity_poly.entity_id
_entity_poly.type
_entity_poly.pdbx_seq_one_letter_code
_entity_poly.pdbx_strand_id
1 'polypeptide(L)' 'MKICNICHKVSATDQDHLDCIQKRSIELQDEDFKNSIPEKLNLSNNTENLGIEVKAILEHLSKTKDEKDEL' A
#
# COMPACT_ATOMS: atom_id res chain seq x y z
N MET A 1 20.05 -24.88 2.25
CA MET A 1 19.21 -24.31 3.33
C MET A 1 19.82 -22.98 3.67
N LYS A 2 19.15 -21.91 3.28
CA LYS A 2 19.64 -20.54 3.53
C LYS A 2 18.65 -19.80 4.41
N ILE A 3 19.10 -18.70 5.01
CA ILE A 3 18.19 -17.77 5.67
C ILE A 3 17.53 -16.92 4.58
N CYS A 4 16.20 -16.82 4.61
CA CYS A 4 15.45 -15.96 3.70
C CYS A 4 15.81 -14.50 3.96
N ASN A 5 16.27 -13.77 2.94
CA ASN A 5 16.71 -12.37 3.03
C ASN A 5 15.54 -11.37 3.17
N ILE A 6 14.32 -11.86 3.28
CA ILE A 6 13.09 -11.06 3.33
C ILE A 6 12.45 -11.17 4.72
N CYS A 7 12.26 -12.40 5.22
CA CYS A 7 11.66 -12.65 6.53
C CYS A 7 12.66 -13.12 7.59
N HIS A 8 13.94 -13.30 7.24
CA HIS A 8 15.02 -13.77 8.12
C HIS A 8 14.76 -15.14 8.78
N LYS A 9 13.85 -15.94 8.22
CA LYS A 9 13.60 -17.32 8.65
C LYS A 9 14.33 -18.32 7.76
N VAL A 10 14.63 -19.50 8.30
CA VAL A 10 15.28 -20.58 7.54
C VAL A 10 14.36 -21.01 6.39
N SER A 11 14.93 -21.07 5.19
CA SER A 11 14.29 -21.67 4.03
C SER A 11 14.71 -23.13 3.90
N ALA A 12 13.72 -24.00 3.71
CA ALA A 12 13.94 -25.42 3.44
C ALA A 12 14.61 -25.65 2.08
N THR A 13 14.50 -24.69 1.17
CA THR A 13 15.18 -24.67 -0.11
C THR A 13 16.42 -23.77 -0.04
N ASP A 14 17.25 -23.79 -1.08
CA ASP A 14 18.36 -22.85 -1.22
C ASP A 14 17.91 -21.48 -1.78
N GLN A 15 16.61 -21.21 -1.76
CA GLN A 15 15.97 -20.02 -2.29
C GLN A 15 15.12 -19.32 -1.24
N ASP A 16 14.84 -18.03 -1.43
CA ASP A 16 13.95 -17.29 -0.54
C ASP A 16 12.53 -17.86 -0.64
N HIS A 17 11.70 -17.67 0.38
CA HIS A 17 10.35 -18.23 0.35
C HIS A 17 9.56 -17.63 -0.81
N LEU A 18 8.82 -18.46 -1.54
CA LEU A 18 8.00 -18.02 -2.67
C LEU A 18 7.07 -16.88 -2.25
N ASP A 19 6.41 -17.02 -1.11
CA ASP A 19 5.53 -16.00 -0.53
C ASP A 19 6.27 -14.69 -0.23
N CYS A 20 7.50 -14.78 0.26
CA CYS A 20 8.31 -13.60 0.54
C CYS A 20 8.73 -12.89 -0.74
N ILE A 21 9.11 -13.64 -1.78
CA ILE A 21 9.48 -13.10 -3.10
C ILE A 21 8.27 -12.40 -3.73
N GLN A 22 7.10 -13.05 -3.71
CA GLN A 22 5.87 -12.47 -4.24
C GLN A 22 5.45 -11.22 -3.46
N LYS A 23 5.51 -11.25 -2.12
CA LYS A 23 5.20 -10.09 -1.28
C LYS A 23 6.14 -8.91 -1.55
N ARG A 24 7.45 -9.16 -1.64
CA ARG A 24 8.43 -8.14 -2.02
C ARG A 24 8.19 -7.60 -3.42
N SER A 25 7.83 -8.46 -4.38
CA SER A 25 7.50 -8.03 -5.74
C SER A 25 6.26 -7.13 -5.75
N ILE A 26 5.23 -7.47 -4.98
CA ILE A 26 4.02 -6.65 -4.84
C ILE A 26 4.37 -5.32 -4.17
N GLU A 27 5.09 -5.33 -3.04
CA GLU A 27 5.51 -4.10 -2.33
C GLU A 27 6.37 -3.16 -3.19
N LEU A 28 7.25 -3.70 -4.04
CA LEU A 28 8.08 -2.91 -4.97
C LEU A 28 7.29 -2.42 -6.18
N GLN A 29 6.34 -3.21 -6.71
CA GLN A 29 5.39 -2.74 -7.73
C GLN A 29 4.41 -1.70 -7.15
N ASP A 30 4.16 -1.75 -5.85
CA ASP A 30 3.27 -0.83 -5.15
C ASP A 30 3.84 0.58 -5.07
N GLU A 31 5.16 0.81 -5.20
CA GLU A 31 5.71 2.17 -5.26
C GLU A 31 5.38 2.87 -6.59
N ASP A 32 5.56 2.19 -7.73
CA ASP A 32 5.12 2.72 -9.04
C ASP A 32 3.59 2.82 -9.12
N PHE A 33 2.87 1.86 -8.54
CA PHE A 33 1.41 1.90 -8.45
C PHE A 33 0.93 3.05 -7.56
N LYS A 34 1.48 3.24 -6.35
CA LYS A 34 1.20 4.37 -5.44
C LYS A 34 1.49 5.72 -6.07
N ASN A 35 2.53 5.84 -6.90
CA ASN A 35 2.79 7.06 -7.66
C ASN A 35 1.76 7.27 -8.78
N SER A 36 1.26 6.20 -9.39
CA SER A 36 0.19 6.26 -10.41
C SER A 36 -1.23 6.42 -9.84
N ILE A 37 -1.43 6.11 -8.55
CA ILE A 37 -2.71 6.22 -7.84
C ILE A 37 -3.25 7.65 -7.87
N PRO A 38 -2.52 8.71 -7.47
CA PRO A 38 -3.03 10.09 -7.55
C PRO A 38 -3.22 10.59 -8.99
N GLU A 39 -2.52 10.01 -9.97
CA GLU A 39 -2.69 10.36 -11.39
C GLU A 39 -3.93 9.68 -11.99
N LYS A 40 -4.22 8.43 -11.61
CA LYS A 40 -5.38 7.65 -12.08
C LYS A 40 -6.66 7.94 -11.28
N LEU A 41 -6.54 8.17 -9.99
CA LEU A 41 -7.58 8.71 -9.13
C LEU A 41 -7.41 10.23 -9.13
N ASN A 42 -8.06 10.91 -10.07
CA ASN A 42 -8.16 12.38 -10.21
C ASN A 42 -8.85 13.06 -8.99
N LEU A 43 -8.52 12.66 -7.76
CA LEU A 43 -9.07 13.15 -6.50
C LEU A 43 -8.62 14.58 -6.19
N SER A 44 -7.46 15.00 -6.69
CA SER A 44 -6.95 16.38 -6.48
C SER A 44 -7.72 17.44 -7.24
N ASN A 45 -8.48 17.08 -8.29
CA ASN A 45 -9.12 18.06 -9.17
C ASN A 45 -10.66 17.99 -9.23
N ASN A 46 -11.30 16.88 -8.84
CA ASN A 46 -12.76 16.75 -8.96
C ASN A 46 -13.36 15.81 -7.90
N THR A 47 -13.52 16.30 -6.68
CA THR A 47 -14.34 15.64 -5.63
C THR A 47 -15.84 15.84 -5.84
N GLU A 48 -16.23 16.68 -6.80
CA GLU A 48 -17.62 17.07 -7.08
C GLU A 48 -18.47 15.95 -7.69
N ASN A 49 -17.84 14.95 -8.32
CA ASN A 49 -18.52 13.81 -8.95
C ASN A 49 -18.30 12.49 -8.18
N LEU A 50 -17.80 12.57 -6.95
CA LEU A 50 -17.71 11.39 -6.08
C LEU A 50 -19.08 11.14 -5.45
N GLY A 51 -19.56 9.90 -5.53
CA GLY A 51 -20.76 9.47 -4.82
C GLY A 51 -20.66 9.80 -3.32
N ILE A 52 -21.79 10.16 -2.71
CA ILE A 52 -21.88 10.63 -1.31
C ILE A 52 -21.20 9.65 -0.34
N GLU A 53 -21.29 8.35 -0.62
CA GLU A 53 -20.67 7.27 0.16
C GLU A 53 -19.13 7.35 0.13
N VAL A 54 -18.55 7.56 -1.05
CA VAL A 54 -17.09 7.69 -1.22
C VAL A 54 -16.58 8.96 -0.53
N LYS A 55 -17.34 10.05 -0.61
CA LYS A 55 -17.03 11.31 0.08
C LYS A 55 -17.02 11.15 1.61
N ALA A 56 -18.01 10.43 2.16
CA ALA A 56 -18.07 10.15 3.60
C ALA A 56 -16.89 9.29 4.08
N ILE A 57 -16.50 8.29 3.30
CA ILE A 57 -15.33 7.45 3.60
C ILE A 57 -14.05 8.28 3.57
N LEU A 58 -13.85 9.11 2.54
CA LEU A 58 -12.68 10.00 2.45
C LEU A 58 -12.63 11.00 3.61
N GLU A 59 -13.75 11.61 3.97
CA GLU A 59 -13.81 12.53 5.10
C GLU A 59 -13.47 11.84 6.44
N HIS A 60 -13.96 10.62 6.66
CA HIS A 60 -13.62 9.85 7.86
C HIS A 60 -12.13 9.50 7.91
N LEU A 61 -11.57 9.02 6.80
CA LEU A 61 -10.15 8.67 6.71
C LEU A 61 -9.23 9.88 6.89
N SER A 62 -9.57 11.04 6.32
CA SER A 62 -8.80 12.27 6.51
C SER A 62 -8.80 12.73 7.98
N LYS A 63 -9.96 12.72 8.64
CA LYS A 63 -10.05 13.06 10.08
C LYS A 63 -9.18 12.17 10.96
N THR A 64 -9.12 10.87 10.66
CA THR A 64 -8.27 9.93 11.42
C THR A 64 -6.77 10.09 11.16
N LYS A 65 -6.39 10.81 10.10
CA LYS A 65 -4.99 11.05 9.75
C LYS A 65 -4.44 12.25 10.52
N ASP A 66 -5.22 13.32 10.63
CA ASP A 66 -4.87 14.50 11.41
C ASP A 66 -4.75 14.19 12.92
N GLU A 67 -5.56 13.27 13.45
CA GLU A 67 -5.46 12.80 14.85
C GLU A 67 -4.17 12.02 15.17
N LYS A 68 -3.45 11.52 14.16
CA LYS A 68 -2.20 10.76 14.35
C LYS A 68 -0.94 11.60 14.20
N ASP A 69 -1.04 12.82 13.67
CA ASP A 69 0.09 13.74 13.54
C ASP A 69 0.24 14.69 14.76
N GLU A 70 -0.69 14.62 15.74
CA GLU A 70 -0.61 15.36 17.02
C GLU A 70 -0.13 14.52 18.23
N LEU A 71 0.47 13.33 18.02
CA LEU A 71 1.01 12.49 19.11
C LEU A 71 2.53 12.27 19.03
#